data_AF-K2FCI5-F1
#
_entry.id   AF-K2FCI5-F1
#
_cell.length_a   1.000
_cell.length_b   1.000
_cell.length_c   1.000
_cell.angle_alpha   90.00
_cell.angle_beta   90.00
_cell.angle_gamma   90.00
#
_symmetry.space_group_name_H-M   'P 1'
#
loop_
_entity.id
_entity.type
_entity.pdbx_description
1 polymer ?
#
loop_
_entity_poly.entity_id
_entity_poly.type
_entity_poly.pdbx_seq_one_letter_code
_entity_poly.pdbx_strand_id
1 'polypeptide(L)' 'ETDPQYGIHKLIKEIKGNSSHFLRKNHKHLRTRLPTLWTNSYFVSTVGGAPLSVIKQYVEAQKSV' A
#
# COMPACT_ATOMS: atom_id res chain seq x y z
N GLU A 1 5.63 -5.84 1.14
CA GLU A 1 6.37 -4.58 0.98
C GLU A 1 6.08 -3.99 -0.38
N THR A 2 6.27 -2.69 -0.54
CA THR A 2 6.02 -1.97 -1.80
C THR A 2 7.32 -1.34 -2.26
N ASP A 3 7.57 -1.32 -3.56
CA ASP A 3 8.69 -0.56 -4.11
C ASP A 3 8.61 0.91 -3.66
N PRO A 4 9.69 1.48 -3.07
CA PRO A 4 9.70 2.86 -2.60
C PRO A 4 9.36 3.91 -3.68
N GLN A 5 9.65 3.63 -4.95
CA GLN A 5 9.41 4.52 -6.09
C GLN A 5 7.98 4.41 -6.65
N TYR A 6 7.26 3.35 -6.33
CA TYR A 6 5.91 3.13 -6.86
C TYR A 6 4.86 4.08 -6.25
N GLY A 7 5.07 4.47 -4.99
CA GLY A 7 4.19 5.37 -4.25
C GLY A 7 2.97 4.65 -3.65
N ILE A 8 2.85 4.67 -2.32
CA ILE A 8 1.78 3.98 -1.57
C ILE A 8 0.38 4.41 -2.03
N HIS A 9 0.18 5.69 -2.34
CA HIS A 9 -1.12 6.19 -2.76
C HIS A 9 -1.65 5.46 -4.00
N LYS A 10 -0.79 5.20 -4.98
CA LYS A 10 -1.15 4.50 -6.22
C LYS A 10 -1.61 3.07 -5.92
N LEU A 11 -0.85 2.36 -5.08
CA LEU A 11 -1.20 1.01 -4.66
C LEU A 11 -2.57 0.97 -3.97
N ILE A 12 -2.79 1.86 -3.00
CA ILE A 12 -4.04 1.88 -2.24
C ILE A 12 -5.23 2.21 -3.14
N LYS A 13 -5.05 3.10 -4.13
CA LYS A 13 -6.08 3.40 -5.13
C LYS A 13 -6.44 2.18 -5.96
N GLU A 14 -5.44 1.42 -6.43
CA GLU A 14 -5.66 0.19 -7.21
C GLU A 14 -6.35 -0.89 -6.35
N ILE A 15 -5.88 -1.12 -5.12
CA ILE A 15 -6.48 -2.08 -4.20
C ILE A 15 -7.95 -1.74 -3.92
N LYS A 16 -8.25 -0.50 -3.54
CA LYS A 16 -9.61 -0.06 -3.22
C LYS A 16 -10.51 -0.08 -4.46
N GLY A 17 -9.99 0.34 -5.62
CA GLY A 17 -10.72 0.32 -6.89
C GLY A 17 -11.09 -1.09 -7.33
N ASN A 18 -10.08 -1.98 -7.41
CA ASN A 18 -10.26 -3.35 -7.89
C ASN A 18 -11.15 -4.17 -6.96
N SER A 19 -10.92 -4.08 -5.64
CA SER A 19 -11.78 -4.76 -4.66
C SER A 19 -13.22 -4.26 -4.69
N SER A 20 -13.44 -2.94 -4.80
CA SER A 20 -14.78 -2.36 -4.95
C SER A 20 -15.48 -2.89 -6.19
N HIS A 21 -14.79 -2.91 -7.34
CA HIS A 21 -15.35 -3.44 -8.58
C HIS A 21 -15.73 -4.92 -8.45
N PHE A 22 -14.79 -5.76 -8.01
CA PHE A 22 -14.99 -7.20 -7.89
C PHE A 22 -16.10 -7.54 -6.90
N LEU A 23 -16.09 -6.95 -5.69
CA LEU A 23 -17.07 -7.25 -4.66
C LEU A 23 -18.47 -6.76 -5.04
N ARG A 24 -18.60 -5.56 -5.62
CA ARG A 24 -19.91 -5.04 -6.07
C ARG A 24 -20.46 -5.80 -7.29
N LYS A 25 -19.61 -6.48 -8.07
CA LYS A 25 -20.03 -7.38 -9.15
C LYS A 25 -20.60 -8.69 -8.61
N ASN A 26 -19.95 -9.28 -7.62
CA ASN A 26 -20.34 -10.58 -7.05
C ASN A 26 -21.46 -10.48 -6.01
N HIS A 27 -21.62 -9.34 -5.34
CA HIS A 27 -22.58 -9.14 -4.26
C HIS A 27 -23.51 -7.96 -4.53
N LYS A 28 -24.69 -8.24 -5.12
CA LYS A 28 -25.66 -7.20 -5.51
C LYS A 28 -26.10 -6.28 -4.37
N HIS A 29 -26.20 -6.80 -3.14
CA HIS A 29 -26.62 -6.01 -1.98
C HIS A 29 -25.62 -4.88 -1.63
N LEU A 30 -24.34 -5.02 -1.98
CA LEU A 30 -23.33 -3.97 -1.78
C LEU A 30 -23.56 -2.78 -2.74
N ARG A 31 -24.12 -3.04 -3.93
CA ARG A 31 -24.47 -1.98 -4.89
C ARG A 31 -25.76 -1.26 -4.50
N THR A 32 -26.72 -1.96 -3.89
CA THR A 32 -28.02 -1.37 -3.54
C THR A 32 -28.00 -0.60 -2.24
N ARG A 33 -27.15 -0.99 -1.27
CA ARG A 33 -27.10 -0.38 0.06
C ARG A 33 -26.02 0.68 0.24
N LEU A 34 -24.97 0.68 -0.59
CA LEU A 34 -23.82 1.56 -0.42
C LEU A 34 -23.51 2.34 -1.70
N PRO A 35 -23.37 3.68 -1.64
CA PRO A 35 -23.00 4.49 -2.80
C PRO A 35 -21.58 4.12 -3.29
N THR A 36 -20.61 3.97 -2.37
CA THR A 36 -19.25 3.47 -2.63
C THR A 36 -18.89 2.39 -1.60
N LEU A 37 -18.02 1.44 -1.96
CA LEU A 37 -17.61 0.38 -1.02
C LEU A 37 -16.58 0.89 0.01
N TRP A 38 -15.64 1.71 -0.45
CA TRP A 38 -14.61 2.31 0.39
C TRP A 38 -14.79 3.83 0.44
N THR A 39 -14.41 4.44 1.55
CA THR A 39 -14.28 5.90 1.66
C THR A 39 -13.00 6.36 0.96
N ASN A 40 -12.80 7.67 0.80
CA ASN A 40 -11.55 8.18 0.20
C ASN A 40 -10.33 8.02 1.12
N SER A 41 -10.55 8.02 2.43
CA SER A 41 -9.49 7.96 3.45
C SER A 41 -8.82 6.58 3.52
N TYR A 42 -7.58 6.57 3.98
CA TYR A 42 -6.83 5.37 4.36
C TYR A 42 -5.77 5.75 5.40
N PHE A 43 -5.41 4.79 6.26
CA PHE A 43 -4.31 4.93 7.20
C PHE A 43 -3.13 4.09 6.73
N VAL A 44 -1.92 4.63 6.83
CA VAL A 44 -0.68 3.93 6.53
C VAL A 44 0.32 4.16 7.65
N SER A 45 0.99 3.09 8.06
CA SER A 45 2.09 3.13 9.01
C SER A 45 3.19 2.20 8.49
N THR A 46 4.45 2.62 8.62
CA THR A 46 5.59 1.79 8.28
C THR A 46 5.81 0.76 9.39
N VAL A 47 6.14 -0.47 9.01
CA VAL A 47 6.49 -1.55 9.92
C VAL A 47 7.84 -2.13 9.49
N GLY A 48 8.71 -2.44 10.44
CA GLY A 48 10.07 -2.90 10.16
C GLY A 48 11.00 -1.76 9.76
N GLY A 49 11.87 -1.34 10.70
CA GLY A 49 13.01 -0.48 10.38
C GLY A 49 14.20 -1.32 9.93
N ALA A 50 15.08 -0.75 9.11
CA ALA A 50 16.37 -1.36 8.83
C ALA A 50 17.16 -1.48 10.15
N PRO A 51 17.64 -2.68 10.54
CA PRO A 51 18.50 -2.82 11.70
C PRO A 51 19.71 -1.89 11.58
N LEU A 52 20.17 -1.32 12.70
CA LEU A 52 21.37 -0.46 12.73
C LEU A 52 22.59 -1.12 12.07
N SER A 53 22.69 -2.44 12.15
CA SER A 53 23.72 -3.23 11.47
C SER A 53 23.67 -3.11 9.95
N VAL A 54 22.47 -3.12 9.36
CA VAL A 54 22.27 -2.99 7.90
C VAL A 54 22.62 -1.58 7.43
N ILE A 55 22.25 -0.56 8.19
CA ILE A 55 22.61 0.84 7.89
C ILE A 55 24.13 1.01 7.94
N LYS A 56 24.79 0.43 8.97
CA LYS A 56 26.24 0.50 9.11
C LYS A 56 26.98 -0.18 7.95
N GLN A 57 26.57 -1.39 7.58
CA GLN A 57 27.13 -2.10 6.42
C GLN A 57 26.95 -1.30 5.13
N TYR A 58 25.79 -0.69 4.93
CA TYR A 58 25.54 0.17 3.77
C TYR A 58 26.53 1.36 3.72
N VAL A 59 26.73 2.06 4.84
CA VAL A 59 27.67 3.19 4.91
C VAL A 59 29.12 2.77 4.67
N GLU A 60 29.54 1.63 5.21
CA GLU A 60 30.90 1.10 5.00
C GLU A 60 31.15 0.72 3.55
N ALA A 61 30.19 0.06 2.89
CA ALA A 61 30.29 -0.33 1.48
C ALA A 61 30.36 0.86 0.50
N GLN A 62 29.86 2.04 0.90
CA GLN A 62 29.92 3.27 0.09
C GLN A 62 31.30 3.96 0.14
N LYS A 63 32.19 3.59 1.07
CA LYS A 63 33.53 4.19 1.18
C LYS A 63 34.56 3.57 0.22
N SER A 64 34.26 2.39 -0.30
CA SER A 64 35.09 1.63 -1.25
C SER A 64 34.67 1.83 -2.71
N VAL A 65 33.78 2.79 -2.96
CA VAL A 65 33.31 3.23 -4.29
C VAL A 65 34.06 4.50 -4.70
#